data_AF-A0A7V3CF60-F1
#
_entry.id   AF-A0A7V3CF60-F1
#
_cell.length_a   1.000
_cell.length_b   1.000
_cell.length_c   1.000
_cell.angle_alpha   90.00
_cell.angle_beta   90.00
_cell.angle_gamma   90.00
#
_symmetry.space_group_name_H-M   'P 1'
#
loop_
_entity.id
_entity.type
_entity.pdbx_description
1 polymer ?
#
loop_
_entity_poly.entity_id
_entity_poly.type
_entity_poly.pdbx_seq_one_letter_code
_entity_poly.pdbx_strand_id
1 'polypeptide(L)'
;MAKILLMDEPATRAAGPALEAMGHTCILASDAREAEALMREGPFDVLVLEIRDKAEGFRFLDKARDLRPECRGVAVLADSLEEYFPELLGRDRPRNFLADNGAIDVEDLGVTVRKLSGGDIFGIEQYGVTPVETLKLRSPAEKYPVIERVRDFYLTRGVAPRIVRNVELILNELLMNAMFDAPVDASGARPYNQRDRSDNFELGEAE
;
A
#
# COMPACT_ATOMS: atom_id res chain seq x y z
N MET A 1 3.80 7.75 16.90
CA MET A 1 3.48 9.16 16.65
C MET A 1 4.52 9.69 15.69
N ALA A 2 4.11 10.18 14.53
CA ALA A 2 5.03 10.65 13.49
C ALA A 2 4.98 12.18 13.38
N LYS A 3 6.12 12.79 13.06
CA LYS A 3 6.26 14.21 12.74
C LYS A 3 6.30 14.40 11.23
N ILE A 4 5.33 15.12 10.71
CA ILE A 4 5.01 15.20 9.28
C ILE A 4 5.22 16.64 8.80
N LEU A 5 6.00 16.80 7.73
CA LEU A 5 6.10 18.05 7.00
C LEU A 5 5.10 18.02 5.83
N LEU A 6 4.18 18.97 5.81
CA LEU A 6 3.17 19.13 4.76
C LEU A 6 3.51 20.41 3.98
N MET A 7 3.56 20.33 2.66
CA MET A 7 3.61 21.55 1.85
C MET A 7 2.23 22.23 1.90
N ASP A 8 2.16 23.55 1.96
CA ASP A 8 0.91 24.29 2.21
C ASP A 8 0.00 24.43 0.97
N GLU A 9 -0.24 23.32 0.31
CA GLU A 9 -1.14 23.20 -0.82
C GLU A 9 -2.56 22.86 -0.36
N PRO A 10 -3.62 23.17 -1.12
CA PRO A 10 -5.01 22.97 -0.71
C PRO A 10 -5.29 21.56 -0.18
N ALA A 11 -4.78 20.54 -0.86
CA ALA A 11 -5.09 19.15 -0.53
C ALA A 11 -4.36 18.69 0.74
N THR A 12 -3.06 19.00 0.86
CA THR A 12 -2.25 18.67 2.03
C THR A 12 -2.63 19.51 3.26
N ARG A 13 -3.00 20.78 3.07
CA ARG A 13 -3.53 21.68 4.12
C ARG A 13 -4.83 21.11 4.70
N ALA A 14 -5.73 20.64 3.85
CA ALA A 14 -7.00 20.04 4.29
C ALA A 14 -6.77 18.75 5.10
N ALA A 15 -5.73 17.98 4.79
CA ALA A 15 -5.42 16.75 5.50
C ALA A 15 -4.77 16.94 6.87
N GLY A 16 -4.10 18.07 7.11
CA GLY A 16 -3.37 18.36 8.36
C GLY A 16 -4.19 18.10 9.64
N PRO A 17 -5.36 18.74 9.83
CA PRO A 17 -6.17 18.57 11.05
C PRO A 17 -6.58 17.12 11.33
N ALA A 18 -6.86 16.34 10.29
CA ALA A 18 -7.26 14.94 10.45
C ALA A 18 -6.06 14.03 10.76
N LEU A 19 -4.88 14.30 10.20
CA LEU A 19 -3.63 13.63 10.60
C LEU A 19 -3.29 13.95 12.07
N GLU A 20 -3.50 15.19 12.51
CA GLU A 20 -3.34 15.57 13.92
C GLU A 20 -4.35 14.84 14.82
N ALA A 21 -5.60 14.70 14.40
CA ALA A 21 -6.62 13.92 15.12
C ALA A 21 -6.26 12.43 15.23
N MET A 22 -5.48 11.89 14.29
CA MET A 22 -4.89 10.55 14.35
C MET A 22 -3.66 10.46 15.27
N GLY A 23 -3.26 11.56 15.91
CA GLY A 23 -2.17 11.63 16.86
C GLY A 23 -0.80 11.89 16.24
N HIS A 24 -0.74 12.43 15.02
CA HIS A 24 0.51 12.90 14.40
C HIS A 24 0.79 14.37 14.73
N THR A 25 2.02 14.82 14.51
CA THR A 25 2.38 16.26 14.56
C THR A 25 2.58 16.75 13.14
N CYS A 26 1.75 17.69 12.68
CA CYS A 26 1.85 18.25 11.34
C CYS A 26 2.48 19.64 11.40
N ILE A 27 3.42 19.92 10.49
CA ILE A 27 4.01 21.23 10.28
C ILE A 27 3.80 21.60 8.83
N LEU A 28 3.23 22.77 8.57
CA LEU A 28 3.04 23.29 7.23
C LEU A 28 4.24 24.12 6.80
N ALA A 29 4.65 23.96 5.54
CA ALA A 29 5.63 24.81 4.88
C ALA A 29 4.98 25.48 3.66
N SER A 30 5.04 26.80 3.61
CA SER A 30 4.41 27.62 2.58
C SER A 30 5.08 27.47 1.21
N ASP A 31 6.37 27.14 1.20
CA ASP A 31 7.15 26.95 0.00
C ASP A 31 8.36 26.01 0.21
N ALA A 32 9.07 25.69 -0.88
CA ALA A 32 10.22 24.80 -0.86
C ALA A 32 11.38 25.31 0.00
N ARG A 33 11.56 26.65 0.13
CA ARG A 33 12.64 27.23 0.92
C ARG A 33 12.36 27.09 2.41
N GLU A 34 11.13 27.36 2.83
CA GLU A 34 10.67 27.15 4.20
C GLU A 34 10.75 25.67 4.58
N ALA A 35 10.28 24.79 3.70
CA ALA A 35 10.36 23.34 3.90
C ALA A 35 11.82 22.88 4.08
N GLU A 36 12.76 23.37 3.27
CA GLU A 36 14.19 23.07 3.43
C GLU A 36 14.75 23.58 4.76
N ALA A 37 14.39 24.79 5.19
CA ALA A 37 14.83 25.34 6.46
C ALA A 37 14.33 24.47 7.62
N LEU A 38 13.04 24.13 7.62
CA LEU A 38 12.42 23.24 8.62
C LEU A 38 13.11 21.87 8.63
N MET A 39 13.33 21.27 7.45
CA MET A 39 14.00 19.97 7.35
C MET A 39 15.41 19.98 7.92
N ARG A 40 16.14 21.10 7.88
CA ARG A 40 17.46 21.22 8.51
C ARG A 40 17.37 21.30 10.03
N GLU A 41 16.37 21.99 10.55
CA GLU A 41 16.21 22.26 11.99
C GLU A 41 15.71 21.06 12.80
N GLY A 42 14.78 20.29 12.25
CA GLY A 42 14.11 19.22 13.00
C GLY A 42 14.12 17.87 12.30
N PRO A 43 13.98 16.76 13.05
CA PRO A 43 13.66 15.49 12.44
C PRO A 43 12.22 15.54 11.92
N PHE A 44 12.01 14.92 10.76
CA PHE A 44 10.69 14.66 10.18
C PHE A 44 10.68 13.21 9.70
N ASP A 45 9.61 12.49 10.03
CA ASP A 45 9.44 11.10 9.63
C ASP A 45 8.89 11.00 8.20
N VAL A 46 8.01 11.94 7.83
CA VAL A 46 7.32 11.96 6.54
C VAL A 46 7.28 13.38 5.97
N LEU A 47 7.55 13.51 4.67
CA LEU A 47 7.29 14.71 3.86
C LEU A 47 6.17 14.38 2.88
N VAL A 48 5.12 15.20 2.86
CA VAL A 48 4.01 15.10 1.89
C VAL A 48 4.02 16.32 0.98
N LEU A 49 4.10 16.07 -0.33
CA LEU A 49 4.16 17.10 -1.37
C LEU A 49 3.17 16.77 -2.48
N GLU A 50 2.31 17.73 -2.82
CA GLU A 50 1.52 17.72 -4.05
C GLU A 50 2.41 18.06 -5.25
N ILE A 51 2.48 17.17 -6.23
CA ILE A 51 3.25 17.35 -7.45
C ILE A 51 2.37 18.04 -8.48
N ARG A 52 2.61 19.33 -8.71
CA ARG A 52 1.99 20.11 -9.80
C ARG A 52 2.93 20.30 -10.98
N ASP A 53 4.16 20.72 -10.68
CA ASP A 53 5.26 20.68 -11.64
C ASP A 53 6.08 19.43 -11.40
N LYS A 54 6.06 18.51 -12.37
CA LYS A 54 6.74 17.21 -12.28
C LYS A 54 8.24 17.39 -12.04
N ALA A 55 8.88 18.29 -12.76
CA ALA A 55 10.32 18.48 -12.68
C ALA A 55 10.72 19.10 -11.33
N GLU A 56 10.04 20.15 -10.89
CA GLU A 56 10.32 20.81 -9.62
C GLU A 56 9.96 19.93 -8.42
N GLY A 57 8.75 19.36 -8.39
CA GLY A 57 8.28 18.56 -7.27
C GLY A 57 9.14 17.33 -7.00
N PHE A 58 9.50 16.59 -8.06
CA PHE A 58 10.37 15.43 -7.91
C PHE A 58 11.81 15.80 -7.52
N ARG A 59 12.37 16.90 -8.07
CA ARG A 59 13.68 17.41 -7.64
C ARG A 59 13.67 17.81 -6.16
N PHE A 60 12.57 18.38 -5.69
CA PHE A 60 12.43 18.75 -4.29
C PHE A 60 12.41 17.52 -3.38
N LEU A 61 11.67 16.47 -3.76
CA LEU A 61 11.66 15.20 -3.00
C LEU A 61 13.04 14.52 -2.94
N ASP A 62 13.82 14.58 -4.03
CA ASP A 62 15.21 14.09 -4.03
C ASP A 62 16.06 14.89 -3.06
N LYS A 63 15.99 16.22 -3.13
CA LYS A 63 16.75 17.12 -2.26
C LYS A 63 16.37 16.94 -0.78
N ALA A 64 15.09 16.80 -0.48
CA ALA A 64 14.59 16.52 0.86
C ALA A 64 15.18 15.21 1.42
N ARG A 65 15.30 14.19 0.57
CA ARG A 65 15.95 12.92 0.94
C ARG A 65 17.45 13.10 1.19
N ASP A 66 18.14 13.87 0.37
CA ASP A 66 19.56 14.14 0.55
C ASP A 66 19.84 14.90 1.86
N LEU A 67 18.92 15.80 2.24
CA LEU A 67 18.98 16.51 3.52
C LEU A 67 18.64 15.62 4.71
N ARG A 68 17.69 14.70 4.55
CA ARG A 68 17.17 13.81 5.60
C ARG A 68 16.92 12.40 5.03
N PRO A 69 17.94 11.53 5.00
CA PRO A 69 17.83 10.17 4.46
C PRO A 69 16.75 9.32 5.13
N GLU A 70 16.46 9.57 6.40
CA GLU A 70 15.43 8.90 7.20
C GLU A 70 14.00 9.39 6.89
N CYS A 71 13.84 10.62 6.38
CA CYS A 71 12.52 11.21 6.11
C CYS A 71 11.89 10.59 4.87
N ARG A 72 10.70 10.00 5.00
CA ARG A 72 10.01 9.32 3.90
C ARG A 72 9.17 10.29 3.08
N GLY A 73 9.43 10.39 1.79
CA GLY A 73 8.63 11.20 0.87
C GLY A 73 7.37 10.49 0.39
N VAL A 74 6.26 11.21 0.39
CA VAL A 74 4.97 10.87 -0.25
C VAL A 74 4.68 11.93 -1.30
N ALA A 75 4.60 11.49 -2.56
CA ALA A 75 4.15 12.34 -3.66
C ALA A 75 2.64 12.18 -3.82
N VAL A 76 1.90 13.28 -3.70
CA VAL A 76 0.50 13.34 -4.09
C VAL A 76 0.47 13.79 -5.54
N LEU A 77 -0.09 12.98 -6.43
CA LEU A 77 -0.10 13.24 -7.87
C LEU A 77 -1.41 13.93 -8.23
N ALA A 78 -1.35 15.16 -8.74
CA ALA A 78 -2.55 15.94 -9.08
C ALA A 78 -3.28 15.42 -10.34
N ASP A 79 -2.59 14.62 -11.16
CA ASP A 79 -3.14 14.01 -12.38
C ASP A 79 -3.04 12.48 -12.31
N SER A 80 -3.56 11.81 -13.34
CA SER A 80 -3.49 10.34 -13.47
C SER A 80 -2.04 9.83 -13.41
N LEU A 81 -1.82 8.68 -12.77
CA LEU A 81 -0.48 8.10 -12.57
C LEU A 81 0.25 7.87 -13.90
N GLU A 82 -0.48 7.55 -14.96
CA GLU A 82 0.02 7.33 -16.31
C GLU A 82 0.82 8.52 -16.85
N GLU A 83 0.43 9.73 -16.47
CA GLU A 83 1.11 10.96 -16.88
C GLU A 83 2.47 11.14 -16.22
N TYR A 84 2.72 10.47 -15.10
CA TYR A 84 3.97 10.54 -14.35
C TYR A 84 4.91 9.39 -14.70
N PHE A 85 4.44 8.36 -15.42
CA PHE A 85 5.28 7.21 -15.78
C PHE A 85 6.62 7.56 -16.46
N PRO A 86 6.70 8.51 -17.41
CA PRO A 86 7.98 8.86 -18.02
C PRO A 86 9.02 9.33 -17.00
N GLU A 87 8.62 10.15 -16.03
CA GLU A 87 9.46 10.60 -14.94
C GLU A 87 9.78 9.47 -13.98
N LEU A 88 8.81 8.61 -13.66
CA LEU A 88 8.96 7.51 -12.70
C LEU A 88 9.85 6.37 -13.18
N LEU A 89 9.85 6.06 -14.49
CA LEU A 89 10.56 4.91 -15.08
C LEU A 89 12.09 4.92 -14.88
N GLY A 90 12.68 6.06 -14.52
CA GLY A 90 14.11 6.22 -14.28
C GLY A 90 14.48 6.61 -12.84
N ARG A 91 13.53 6.56 -11.91
CA ARG A 91 13.70 7.12 -10.56
C ARG A 91 13.62 6.05 -9.49
N ASP A 92 14.58 6.08 -8.57
CA ASP A 92 14.58 5.21 -7.39
C ASP A 92 13.61 5.70 -6.29
N ARG A 93 13.18 6.97 -6.38
CA ARG A 93 12.44 7.71 -5.34
C ARG A 93 11.57 8.87 -5.90
N PRO A 94 10.52 9.31 -5.17
CA PRO A 94 9.94 8.68 -3.98
C PRO A 94 9.35 7.29 -4.29
N ARG A 95 9.05 6.49 -3.26
CA ARG A 95 8.45 5.15 -3.44
C ARG A 95 6.97 5.08 -3.08
N ASN A 96 6.42 6.19 -2.57
CA ASN A 96 5.04 6.27 -2.13
C ASN A 96 4.35 7.36 -2.94
N PHE A 97 3.28 6.96 -3.61
CA PHE A 97 2.46 7.80 -4.44
C PHE A 97 1.03 7.69 -3.96
N LEU A 98 0.38 8.82 -3.81
CA LEU A 98 -1.06 8.91 -3.63
C LEU A 98 -1.61 9.58 -4.88
N ALA A 99 -2.43 8.86 -5.63
CA ALA A 99 -3.11 9.44 -6.79
C ALA A 99 -4.23 10.34 -6.27
N ASP A 100 -4.22 11.62 -6.68
CA ASP A 100 -5.32 12.52 -6.44
C ASP A 100 -6.36 12.35 -7.55
N ASN A 101 -7.39 11.55 -7.29
CA ASN A 101 -8.56 11.47 -8.16
C ASN A 101 -9.61 12.55 -7.81
N GLY A 102 -9.23 13.63 -7.13
CA GLY A 102 -10.13 14.73 -6.76
C GLY A 102 -9.64 15.55 -5.56
N ALA A 103 -10.09 15.19 -4.36
CA ALA A 103 -9.51 15.67 -3.11
C ALA A 103 -8.74 14.49 -2.48
N ILE A 104 -7.55 14.75 -1.94
CA ILE A 104 -6.79 13.72 -1.19
C ILE A 104 -7.73 13.06 -0.18
N ASP A 105 -7.86 11.74 -0.30
CA ASP A 105 -8.50 10.94 0.74
C ASP A 105 -7.59 10.95 1.97
N VAL A 106 -8.04 11.63 3.03
CA VAL A 106 -7.27 11.80 4.25
C VAL A 106 -7.11 10.49 5.00
N GLU A 107 -8.04 9.54 4.83
CA GLU A 107 -7.91 8.20 5.38
C GLU A 107 -6.76 7.46 4.69
N ASP A 108 -6.69 7.50 3.35
CA ASP A 108 -5.59 6.90 2.59
C ASP A 108 -4.22 7.52 2.93
N LEU A 109 -4.17 8.85 3.07
CA LEU A 109 -2.94 9.53 3.49
C LEU A 109 -2.55 9.13 4.92
N GLY A 110 -3.52 9.06 5.84
CA GLY A 110 -3.30 8.60 7.22
C GLY A 110 -2.79 7.16 7.29
N VAL A 111 -3.36 6.27 6.48
CA VAL A 111 -2.88 4.89 6.34
C VAL A 111 -1.47 4.84 5.78
N THR A 112 -1.18 5.63 4.74
CA THR A 112 0.15 5.72 4.13
C THR A 112 1.19 6.20 5.15
N VAL A 113 0.89 7.26 5.89
CA VAL A 113 1.75 7.77 6.98
C VAL A 113 1.98 6.71 8.05
N ARG A 114 0.93 5.98 8.45
CA ARG A 114 1.03 4.90 9.45
C ARG A 114 1.93 3.77 8.98
N LYS A 115 1.75 3.29 7.75
CA LYS A 115 2.61 2.29 7.12
C LYS A 115 4.07 2.73 7.08
N LEU A 116 4.27 4.00 6.73
CA LEU A 116 5.60 4.60 6.66
C LEU A 116 6.24 4.87 8.02
N SER A 117 5.47 5.07 9.08
CA SER A 117 6.04 5.30 10.42
C SER A 117 6.16 4.02 11.25
N GLY A 118 5.27 3.05 11.06
CA GLY A 118 5.20 1.81 11.84
C GLY A 118 6.01 0.64 11.29
N GLY A 119 6.41 0.68 10.01
CA GLY A 119 7.19 -0.40 9.37
C GLY A 119 6.36 -1.60 8.91
N ASP A 120 5.11 -1.72 9.37
CA ASP A 120 4.14 -2.64 8.81
C ASP A 120 3.45 -1.99 7.60
N ILE A 121 3.87 -2.40 6.41
CA ILE A 121 3.47 -1.80 5.13
C ILE A 121 2.34 -2.56 4.42
N PHE A 122 2.07 -3.80 4.86
CA PHE A 122 1.13 -4.70 4.20
C PHE A 122 -0.22 -4.69 4.92
N GLY A 123 -1.22 -5.30 4.27
CA GLY A 123 -2.56 -5.43 4.82
C GLY A 123 -3.59 -4.48 4.23
N ILE A 124 -4.75 -5.04 3.89
CA ILE A 124 -5.94 -4.30 3.46
C ILE A 124 -6.73 -3.77 4.67
N GLU A 125 -6.58 -4.40 5.83
CA GLU A 125 -7.17 -4.01 7.11
C GLU A 125 -6.75 -2.60 7.56
N GLN A 126 -5.62 -2.12 7.04
CA GLN A 126 -5.18 -0.75 7.27
C GLN A 126 -6.15 0.27 6.64
N TYR A 127 -6.83 -0.07 5.53
CA TYR A 127 -7.78 0.78 4.80
C TYR A 127 -9.22 0.64 5.30
N GLY A 128 -9.41 0.15 6.53
CA GLY A 128 -10.71 0.13 7.20
C GLY A 128 -11.16 -1.25 7.68
N VAL A 129 -12.33 -1.25 8.33
CA VAL A 129 -12.88 -2.43 9.00
C VAL A 129 -13.69 -3.25 8.00
N THR A 130 -13.02 -4.09 7.22
CA THR A 130 -13.71 -5.19 6.53
C THR A 130 -13.77 -6.39 7.48
N PRO A 131 -14.93 -7.04 7.66
CA PRO A 131 -15.01 -8.29 8.41
C PRO A 131 -14.00 -9.30 7.85
N VAL A 132 -13.04 -9.70 8.66
CA VAL A 132 -12.06 -10.71 8.31
C VAL A 132 -12.58 -12.07 8.74
N GLU A 133 -12.61 -13.01 7.80
CA GLU A 133 -12.83 -14.42 8.09
C GLU A 133 -11.54 -15.19 7.81
N THR A 134 -11.12 -16.03 8.75
CA THR A 134 -9.94 -16.88 8.61
C THR A 134 -10.37 -18.33 8.46
N LEU A 135 -9.94 -18.96 7.36
CA LEU A 135 -10.16 -20.38 7.08
C LEU A 135 -8.80 -21.07 6.99
N LYS A 136 -8.62 -22.17 7.73
CA LYS A 136 -7.39 -22.99 7.67
C LYS A 136 -7.63 -24.15 6.72
N LEU A 137 -6.86 -24.18 5.63
CA LEU A 137 -6.86 -25.28 4.66
C LEU A 137 -5.76 -26.28 5.01
N ARG A 138 -6.07 -27.57 4.91
CA ARG A 138 -5.18 -28.72 5.15
C ARG A 138 -4.92 -29.54 3.89
N SER A 139 -5.68 -29.32 2.82
CA SER A 139 -5.42 -29.99 1.54
C SER A 139 -5.90 -29.17 0.34
N PRO A 140 -5.33 -29.39 -0.86
CA PRO A 140 -5.82 -28.78 -2.11
C PRO A 140 -7.29 -29.02 -2.39
N ALA A 141 -7.87 -30.15 -1.96
CA ALA A 141 -9.29 -30.45 -2.16
C ALA A 141 -10.24 -29.46 -1.45
N GLU A 142 -9.80 -28.84 -0.35
CA GLU A 142 -10.61 -27.90 0.43
C GLU A 142 -10.76 -26.52 -0.23
N LYS A 143 -10.04 -26.26 -1.34
CA LYS A 143 -10.12 -24.96 -2.04
C LYS A 143 -11.47 -24.70 -2.69
N TYR A 144 -12.15 -25.73 -3.20
CA TYR A 144 -13.39 -25.56 -3.95
C TYR A 144 -14.52 -25.00 -3.08
N PRO A 145 -14.80 -25.55 -1.88
CA PRO A 145 -15.76 -24.94 -0.95
C PRO A 145 -15.44 -23.48 -0.60
N VAL A 146 -14.16 -23.11 -0.49
CA VAL A 146 -13.76 -21.72 -0.22
C VAL A 146 -14.05 -20.81 -1.41
N ILE A 147 -13.71 -21.24 -2.62
CA ILE A 147 -14.00 -20.49 -3.85
C ILE A 147 -15.51 -20.31 -4.01
N GLU A 148 -16.31 -21.36 -3.78
CA GLU A 148 -17.77 -21.28 -3.81
C GLU A 148 -18.32 -20.31 -2.77
N ARG A 149 -17.80 -20.34 -1.54
CA ARG A 149 -18.20 -19.40 -0.48
C ARG A 149 -17.95 -17.94 -0.87
N VAL A 150 -16.77 -17.64 -1.44
CA VAL A 150 -16.42 -16.29 -1.90
C VAL A 150 -17.28 -15.88 -3.10
N ARG A 151 -17.53 -16.79 -4.05
CA ARG A 151 -18.46 -16.57 -5.17
C ARG A 151 -19.84 -16.17 -4.66
N ASP A 152 -20.40 -16.94 -3.74
CA ASP A 152 -21.75 -16.73 -3.22
C ASP A 152 -21.85 -15.42 -2.41
N PHE A 153 -20.78 -15.06 -1.68
CA PHE A 153 -20.67 -13.77 -0.98
C PHE A 153 -20.83 -12.57 -1.93
N TYR A 154 -20.19 -12.60 -3.10
CA TYR A 154 -20.27 -11.52 -4.08
C TYR A 154 -21.59 -11.51 -4.87
N LEU A 155 -22.08 -12.70 -5.27
CA LEU A 155 -23.35 -12.82 -5.98
C LEU A 155 -24.54 -12.32 -5.14
N THR A 156 -24.58 -12.68 -3.84
CA THR A 156 -25.63 -12.21 -2.92
C THR A 156 -25.63 -10.69 -2.71
N ARG A 157 -24.53 -10.01 -3.05
CA ARG A 157 -24.38 -8.55 -3.01
C ARG A 157 -24.61 -7.87 -4.36
N GLY A 158 -25.06 -8.63 -5.36
CA GLY A 158 -25.41 -8.08 -6.68
C GLY A 158 -24.23 -7.81 -7.60
N VAL A 159 -23.03 -8.34 -7.29
CA VAL A 159 -21.87 -8.22 -8.20
C VAL A 159 -22.12 -9.05 -9.45
N ALA A 160 -21.82 -8.47 -10.62
CA ALA A 160 -22.07 -9.11 -11.90
C ALA A 160 -21.30 -10.45 -12.04
N PRO A 161 -21.93 -11.54 -12.52
CA PRO A 161 -21.31 -12.87 -12.61
C PRO A 161 -19.96 -12.91 -13.36
N ARG A 162 -19.78 -12.03 -14.36
CA ARG A 162 -18.52 -11.90 -15.09
C ARG A 162 -17.37 -11.44 -14.19
N ILE A 163 -17.62 -10.51 -13.27
CA ILE A 163 -16.62 -10.02 -12.32
C ILE A 163 -16.35 -11.11 -11.28
N VAL A 164 -17.39 -11.78 -10.79
CA VAL A 164 -17.24 -12.89 -9.82
C VAL A 164 -16.35 -14.00 -10.39
N ARG A 165 -16.51 -14.34 -11.67
CA ARG A 165 -15.62 -15.32 -12.33
C ARG A 165 -14.14 -14.91 -12.31
N ASN A 166 -13.85 -13.63 -12.47
CA ASN A 166 -12.46 -13.13 -12.37
C ASN A 166 -11.93 -13.27 -10.94
N VAL A 167 -12.77 -13.00 -9.94
CA VAL A 167 -12.41 -13.19 -8.52
C VAL A 167 -12.12 -14.67 -8.22
N GLU A 168 -12.96 -15.60 -8.71
CA GLU A 168 -12.74 -17.04 -8.54
C GLU A 168 -11.40 -17.49 -9.14
N LEU A 169 -11.07 -17.00 -10.35
CA LEU A 169 -9.80 -17.30 -11.01
C LEU A 169 -8.61 -16.78 -10.19
N ILE A 170 -8.65 -15.51 -9.77
CA ILE A 170 -7.60 -14.90 -8.95
C ILE A 170 -7.43 -15.67 -7.63
N LEU A 171 -8.54 -15.98 -6.95
CA LEU A 171 -8.51 -16.71 -5.69
C LEU A 171 -7.94 -18.13 -5.87
N ASN A 172 -8.32 -18.83 -6.93
CA ASN A 172 -7.74 -20.14 -7.22
C ASN A 172 -6.22 -20.06 -7.41
N GLU A 173 -5.72 -19.09 -8.17
CA GLU A 173 -4.27 -18.91 -8.35
C GLU A 173 -3.55 -18.57 -7.04
N LEU A 174 -4.12 -17.69 -6.22
CA LEU A 174 -3.56 -17.36 -4.91
C LEU A 174 -3.48 -18.59 -3.99
N LEU A 175 -4.55 -19.40 -3.96
CA LEU A 175 -4.58 -20.63 -3.17
C LEU A 175 -3.59 -21.67 -3.70
N MET A 176 -3.49 -21.84 -5.03
CA MET A 176 -2.53 -22.76 -5.64
C MET A 176 -1.09 -22.34 -5.34
N ASN A 177 -0.76 -21.05 -5.47
CA ASN A 177 0.55 -20.53 -5.10
C ASN A 177 0.85 -20.77 -3.61
N ALA A 178 -0.12 -20.52 -2.73
CA ALA A 178 0.04 -20.71 -1.29
C ALA A 178 0.25 -22.18 -0.89
N MET A 179 -0.37 -23.14 -1.59
CA MET A 179 -0.29 -24.56 -1.23
C MET A 179 0.88 -25.31 -1.90
N PHE A 180 1.33 -24.87 -3.09
CA PHE A 180 2.34 -25.58 -3.86
C PHE A 180 3.68 -24.85 -3.93
N ASP A 181 3.66 -23.52 -4.10
CA ASP A 181 4.85 -22.76 -4.45
C ASP A 181 5.47 -22.01 -3.27
N ALA A 182 4.63 -21.58 -2.32
CA ALA A 182 5.01 -20.82 -1.14
C ALA A 182 5.61 -21.68 -0.01
N PRO A 183 5.15 -22.92 0.28
CA PRO A 183 5.66 -23.67 1.41
C PRO A 183 7.15 -23.98 1.26
N VAL A 184 7.89 -23.70 2.32
CA VAL A 184 9.31 -24.01 2.46
C VAL A 184 9.49 -24.81 3.75
N ASP A 185 10.29 -25.86 3.70
CA ASP A 185 10.67 -26.59 4.91
C ASP A 185 11.85 -25.92 5.63
N ALA A 186 12.23 -26.45 6.79
CA ALA A 186 13.36 -25.96 7.58
C ALA A 186 14.71 -25.96 6.84
N SER A 187 14.83 -26.70 5.72
CA SER A 187 16.03 -26.71 4.87
C SER A 187 15.97 -25.67 3.74
N GLY A 188 14.85 -24.96 3.59
CA GLY A 188 14.57 -24.03 2.49
C GLY A 188 14.11 -24.73 1.20
N ALA A 189 13.86 -26.05 1.25
CA ALA A 189 13.34 -26.78 0.11
C ALA A 189 11.82 -26.55 -0.03
N ARG A 190 11.30 -26.65 -1.26
CA ARG A 190 9.87 -26.48 -1.57
C ARG A 190 9.23 -27.85 -1.78
N PRO A 191 8.61 -28.46 -0.76
CA PRO A 191 8.21 -29.87 -0.80
C PRO A 191 7.07 -30.18 -1.78
N TYR A 192 6.36 -29.16 -2.26
CA TYR A 192 5.15 -29.32 -3.07
C TYR A 192 5.25 -28.72 -4.48
N ASN A 193 6.31 -27.99 -4.82
CA ASN A 193 6.37 -27.22 -6.07
C ASN A 193 6.46 -28.09 -7.34
N GLN A 194 6.95 -29.33 -7.22
CA GLN A 194 7.05 -30.30 -8.32
C GLN A 194 5.87 -31.28 -8.38
N ARG A 195 4.91 -31.19 -7.44
CA ARG A 195 3.73 -32.04 -7.46
C ARG A 195 2.81 -31.64 -8.60
N ASP A 196 2.03 -32.60 -9.09
CA ASP A 196 1.00 -32.30 -10.07
C ASP A 196 -0.06 -31.42 -9.40
N ARG A 197 -0.58 -30.43 -10.13
CA ARG A 197 -1.58 -29.49 -9.59
C ARG A 197 -2.94 -30.16 -9.31
N SER A 198 -3.15 -31.37 -9.83
CA SER A 198 -4.28 -32.24 -9.53
C SER A 198 -4.04 -33.16 -8.33
N ASP A 199 -2.81 -33.22 -7.80
CA ASP A 199 -2.51 -34.04 -6.62
C ASP A 199 -3.24 -33.50 -5.39
N ASN A 200 -3.88 -34.40 -4.66
CA ASN A 200 -4.45 -34.11 -3.36
C ASN A 200 -3.53 -34.67 -2.27
N PHE A 201 -3.11 -33.82 -1.35
CA PHE A 201 -2.20 -34.18 -0.26
C PHE A 201 -2.48 -33.36 0.98
N GLU A 202 -2.02 -33.84 2.12
CA GLU A 202 -2.05 -33.08 3.36
C GLU A 202 -0.91 -32.06 3.38
N LEU A 203 -1.26 -30.82 3.69
CA LEU A 203 -0.33 -29.74 3.95
C LEU A 203 0.24 -29.93 5.37
N GLY A 204 1.56 -29.87 5.47
CA GLY A 204 2.24 -29.80 6.77
C GLY A 204 1.91 -28.51 7.51
N GLU A 205 2.26 -28.44 8.79
CA GLU A 205 2.19 -27.16 9.50
C GLU A 205 3.22 -26.20 8.90
N ALA A 206 2.79 -24.98 8.61
CA ALA A 206 3.69 -23.90 8.25
C ALA A 206 4.46 -23.48 9.52
N GLU A 207 5.79 -23.56 9.49
CA GLU A 207 6.66 -22.92 10.49
C GLU A 207 6.76 -21.41 10.26
#